data_AF-A0A452XYF0-F1
#
_entry.id   AF-A0A452XYF0-F1
#
_cell.length_a   1.000
_cell.length_b   1.000
_cell.length_c   1.000
_cell.angle_alpha   90.00
_cell.angle_beta   90.00
_cell.angle_gamma   90.00
#
_symmetry.space_group_name_H-M   'P 1'
#
loop_
_entity.id
_entity.type
_entity.pdbx_description
1 polymer ?
#
loop_
_entity_poly.entity_id
_entity_poly.type
_entity_poly.pdbx_seq_one_letter_code
_entity_poly.pdbx_strand_id
1 'polypeptide(L)' 'GWSQVYKGLTLVSIRGAGHEVPLHRPRQALVLFQQFLQGKPMPGQTTNATVA' A
#
# COMPACT_ATOMS: atom_id res chain seq x y z
N GLY A 1 -6.23 3.12 4.92
CA GLY A 1 -6.09 4.09 3.82
C GLY A 1 -6.77 3.52 2.61
N TRP A 2 -6.39 3.95 1.42
CA TRP A 2 -6.84 3.33 0.16
C TRP A 2 -5.65 2.79 -0.61
N SER A 3 -5.88 1.77 -1.43
CA SER A 3 -4.89 1.16 -2.29
C SER A 3 -5.55 0.88 -3.64
N GLN A 4 -4.85 1.19 -4.72
CA GLN A 4 -5.28 0.92 -6.09
C GLN A 4 -4.12 0.30 -6.86
N VAL A 5 -4.37 -0.87 -7.45
CA VAL A 5 -3.40 -1.58 -8.28
C VAL A 5 -3.72 -1.32 -9.75
N TYR A 6 -2.69 -0.96 -10.50
CA TYR A 6 -2.70 -0.80 -11.95
C TYR A 6 -1.71 -1.77 -12.57
N LYS A 7 -1.73 -1.90 -13.90
CA LYS A 7 -0.71 -2.67 -14.62
C LYS A 7 0.66 -1.99 -14.47
N GLY A 8 1.51 -2.55 -13.61
CA GLY A 8 2.88 -2.07 -13.37
C GLY A 8 3.04 -0.98 -12.31
N LEU A 9 1.97 -0.58 -11.61
CA LEU A 9 2.03 0.44 -10.56
C LEU A 9 1.02 0.15 -9.44
N THR A 10 1.42 0.36 -8.19
CA THR A 10 0.50 0.35 -7.04
C THR A 10 0.53 1.71 -6.37
N LEU A 11 -0.64 2.35 -6.26
CA LEU A 11 -0.82 3.62 -5.57
C LEU A 11 -1.48 3.39 -4.20
N VAL A 12 -0.87 3.90 -3.13
CA VAL A 12 -1.39 3.75 -1.77
C VAL A 12 -1.49 5.12 -1.09
N SER A 13 -2.63 5.39 -0.45
CA SER A 13 -2.83 6.55 0.43
C SER A 13 -2.89 6.13 1.89
N ILE A 14 -2.15 6.83 2.75
CA ILE A 14 -2.16 6.61 4.20
C ILE A 14 -2.99 7.72 4.85
N ARG A 15 -4.19 7.34 5.31
CA ARG A 15 -5.13 8.28 5.94
C ARG A 15 -4.51 8.92 7.17
N GLY A 16 -4.47 10.25 7.17
CA GLY A 16 -3.98 11.05 8.29
C GLY A 16 -2.46 11.02 8.47
N ALA A 17 -1.70 10.75 7.41
CA ALA A 17 -0.28 11.07 7.32
C ALA A 17 -0.09 12.40 6.56
N GLY A 18 0.87 13.22 6.99
CA GLY A 18 1.33 14.41 6.25
C GLY A 18 2.40 14.06 5.21
N HIS A 19 3.20 15.07 4.81
CA HIS A 19 4.31 14.90 3.85
C HIS A 19 5.31 13.82 4.31
N GLU A 20 5.70 13.86 5.58
CA GLU A 20 6.59 12.85 6.17
C GLU A 20 5.78 11.68 6.72
N VAL A 21 5.41 10.74 5.84
CA VAL A 21 4.52 9.63 6.21
C VAL A 21 5.06 8.77 7.37
N PRO A 22 6.34 8.36 7.41
CA PRO A 22 6.87 7.55 8.51
C PRO A 22 6.86 8.26 9.86
N LEU A 23 6.98 9.60 9.88
CA LEU A 23 6.90 10.40 11.12
C LEU A 23 5.48 10.37 11.70
N HIS A 24 4.46 10.61 10.86
CA HIS A 24 3.08 10.72 11.32
C HIS A 24 2.39 9.38 11.55
N ARG A 25 2.75 8.36 10.76
CA ARG A 25 2.09 7.03 10.73
C ARG A 25 3.12 5.90 10.63
N PRO A 26 4.00 5.74 11.62
CA PRO A 26 5.15 4.83 11.56
C PRO A 26 4.72 3.38 11.32
N ARG A 27 3.64 2.93 11.97
CA ARG A 27 3.14 1.55 11.85
C ARG A 27 2.63 1.24 10.44
N GLN A 28 1.84 2.16 9.86
CA GLN A 28 1.31 1.98 8.50
C GLN A 28 2.41 2.09 7.44
N ALA A 29 3.38 3.01 7.64
CA ALA A 29 4.52 3.17 6.75
C ALA A 29 5.39 1.89 6.70
N LEU A 30 5.64 1.26 7.84
CA LEU A 30 6.38 0.00 7.90
C LEU A 30 5.66 -1.12 7.15
N VAL A 31 4.34 -1.27 7.34
CA VAL A 31 3.55 -2.28 6.60
C VAL A 31 3.62 -2.01 5.10
N LEU A 32 3.43 -0.77 4.66
CA LEU A 32 3.54 -0.40 3.25
C LEU A 32 4.92 -0.78 2.70
N PHE A 33 5.98 -0.45 3.43
CA PHE A 33 7.36 -0.74 3.00
C PHE A 33 7.63 -2.25 2.89
N GLN A 34 7.16 -3.04 3.86
CA GLN A 34 7.30 -4.50 3.83
C GLN A 34 6.55 -5.12 2.64
N GLN A 35 5.32 -4.67 2.36
CA GLN A 35 4.54 -5.17 1.22
C GLN A 35 5.18 -4.78 -0.12
N PHE A 36 5.70 -3.56 -0.22
CA PHE A 36 6.42 -3.08 -1.39
C PHE A 36 7.63 -3.97 -1.71
N LEU A 37 8.47 -4.27 -0.71
CA LEU A 37 9.64 -5.15 -0.91
C LEU A 37 9.25 -6.59 -1.29
N GLN A 38 8.10 -7.07 -0.81
CA GLN A 38 7.58 -8.40 -1.14
C GLN A 38 6.82 -8.45 -2.48
N GLY A 39 6.59 -7.31 -3.12
CA GLY A 39 5.75 -7.23 -4.32
C GLY A 39 4.30 -7.66 -4.08
N LYS A 40 3.80 -7.51 -2.84
CA LYS A 40 2.44 -7.92 -2.45
C LYS A 40 1.53 -6.70 -2.31
N PRO A 41 0.22 -6.84 -2.56
CA PRO A 41 -0.73 -5.76 -2.37
C PRO A 41 -0.95 -5.44 -0.88
N MET A 42 -1.49 -4.26 -0.59
CA MET A 42 -1.83 -3.88 0.78
C MET A 42 -2.86 -4.83 1.41
N PRO A 43 -2.79 -5.11 2.73
CA PRO A 43 -3.73 -6.00 3.41
C PRO A 43 -5.18 -5.52 3.24
N GLY A 44 -6.09 -6.46 2.98
CA GLY A 44 -7.51 -6.17 2.71
C GLY A 44 -7.84 -5.95 1.24
N GLN A 45 -6.85 -5.94 0.35
CA GLN A 45 -7.09 -6.09 -1.08
C GLN A 45 -7.13 -7.59 -1.42
N THR A 46 -8.32 -8.13 -1.68
CA THR A 46 -8.45 -9.45 -2.28
C THR A 46 -7.92 -9.40 -3.71
N THR A 47 -6.80 -10.07 -3.96
CA THR A 47 -6.34 -10.37 -5.31
C THR A 47 -7.36 -11.28 -5.97
N ASN A 48 -8.29 -10.70 -6.74
CA ASN A 48 -8.95 -11.43 -7.82
C ASN A 48 -7.91 -11.66 -8.93
N ALA A 49 -6.93 -12.52 -8.66
CA ALA A 49 -5.94 -12.94 -9.62
C ALA A 49 -6.58 -13.93 -10.61
N THR A 50 -7.52 -13.46 -11.44
CA THR A 50 -8.05 -14.23 -12.58
C THR A 50 -8.70 -13.39 -13.69
N VAL A 51 -8.32 -12.13 -13.88
CA VAL A 51 -8.65 -11.45 -15.15
C VAL A 51 -7.44 -10.65 -15.64
N ALA A 52 -7.00 -11.04 -16.83
CA ALA A 52 -5.95 -10.51 -17.69
C ALA A 52 -4.55 -11.15 -17.54
#